data_AF-A0A022QJJ5-F1
#
_entry.id   AF-A0A022QJJ5-F1
#
_cell.length_a   1.000
_cell.length_b   1.000
_cell.length_c   1.000
_cell.angle_alpha   90.00
_cell.angle_beta   90.00
_cell.angle_gamma   90.00
#
_symmetry.space_group_name_H-M   'P 1'
#
loop_
_entity.id
_entity.type
_entity.pdbx_description
1 polymer ?
#
loop_
_entity_poly.entity_id
_entity_poly.type
_entity_poly.pdbx_seq_one_letter_code
_entity_poly.pdbx_strand_id
1 'polypeptide(L)'
;MKNLNRKPEMGRRNGVIGLGLMPDHWPTTSNIINVSFPLPPQYPSTSTTPAPEDEPKSQEEEISKGEEAVAQVRKEVDILEHQVFALQVVVNNGSKVDGKEISYLTEMLMMKLLKLDGIEAEGEGRAQRRMQVRRVQGIVEKLDLLKLRNSKL
;
A
#
# COMPACT_ATOMS: atom_id res chain seq x y z
N MET A 1 -87.41 10.64 -3.07
CA MET A 1 -85.97 10.58 -3.31
C MET A 1 -85.47 9.17 -2.97
N LYS A 2 -84.70 8.52 -3.86
CA LYS A 2 -84.24 7.13 -3.72
C LYS A 2 -82.71 7.08 -3.60
N ASN A 3 -82.25 6.64 -2.43
CA ASN A 3 -81.23 5.61 -2.20
C ASN A 3 -79.77 5.73 -2.73
N LEU A 4 -78.87 5.52 -1.75
CA LEU A 4 -77.77 4.53 -1.71
C LEU A 4 -76.44 4.79 -2.46
N ASN A 5 -75.40 4.88 -1.60
CA ASN A 5 -74.15 4.10 -1.62
C ASN A 5 -72.90 4.66 -2.35
N ARG A 6 -71.77 4.34 -1.72
CA ARG A 6 -70.40 4.85 -1.80
C ARG A 6 -69.72 4.67 -3.18
N LYS A 7 -68.81 5.59 -3.51
CA LYS A 7 -67.75 5.38 -4.52
C LYS A 7 -66.40 5.11 -3.84
N PRO A 8 -65.52 4.24 -4.41
CA PRO A 8 -64.24 3.91 -3.82
C PRO A 8 -63.08 4.80 -4.30
N GLU A 9 -62.05 4.81 -3.47
CA GLU A 9 -60.78 5.55 -3.50
C GLU A 9 -59.72 4.85 -4.38
N MET A 10 -58.73 5.59 -4.89
CA MET A 10 -57.41 5.02 -5.20
C MET A 10 -56.31 6.08 -5.04
N GLY A 11 -55.47 5.88 -4.03
CA GLY A 11 -54.43 6.81 -3.58
C GLY A 11 -53.15 6.79 -4.42
N ARG A 12 -52.52 7.97 -4.51
CA ARG A 12 -51.17 8.18 -5.04
C ARG A 12 -50.16 8.01 -3.90
N ARG A 13 -49.21 7.08 -4.03
CA ARG A 13 -47.99 7.00 -3.20
C ARG A 13 -46.80 6.65 -4.10
N ASN A 14 -45.94 7.62 -4.36
CA ASN A 14 -44.61 7.40 -4.93
C ASN A 14 -43.64 7.11 -3.76
N GLY A 15 -43.07 5.91 -3.74
CA GLY A 15 -42.09 5.45 -2.75
C GLY A 15 -40.69 5.33 -3.36
N VAL A 16 -39.73 5.96 -2.71
CA VAL A 16 -38.27 5.80 -2.85
C VAL A 16 -37.83 4.56 -2.09
N ILE A 17 -37.19 3.54 -2.70
CA ILE A 17 -36.15 2.58 -2.20
C ILE A 17 -35.69 1.74 -3.43
N GLY A 18 -34.45 1.33 -3.72
CA GLY A 18 -33.23 1.24 -2.92
C GLY A 18 -31.99 0.92 -3.76
N LEU A 19 -30.84 1.31 -3.21
CA LEU A 19 -29.51 0.75 -3.49
C LEU A 19 -29.52 -0.75 -3.17
N GLY A 20 -29.07 -1.57 -4.10
CA GLY A 20 -29.00 -3.02 -3.94
C GLY A 20 -27.77 -3.61 -4.63
N LEU A 21 -26.70 -3.74 -3.84
CA LEU A 21 -25.67 -4.78 -3.85
C LEU A 21 -25.24 -5.43 -5.19
N MET A 22 -23.95 -5.29 -5.49
CA MET A 22 -23.16 -6.31 -6.20
C MET A 22 -23.26 -7.67 -5.52
N PRO A 23 -23.39 -8.76 -6.29
CA PRO A 23 -22.84 -10.05 -5.91
C PRO A 23 -21.70 -10.45 -6.83
N ASP A 24 -20.52 -10.57 -6.23
CA ASP A 24 -19.39 -11.35 -6.75
C ASP A 24 -19.80 -12.82 -6.83
N HIS A 25 -20.28 -13.26 -8.00
CA HIS A 25 -20.16 -14.66 -8.38
C HIS A 25 -20.13 -14.77 -9.90
N TRP A 26 -19.12 -15.46 -10.39
CA TRP A 26 -19.11 -15.99 -11.74
C TRP A 26 -19.77 -17.37 -11.68
N PRO A 27 -20.72 -17.72 -12.56
CA PRO A 27 -21.14 -19.11 -12.67
C PRO A 27 -20.15 -19.83 -13.59
N THR A 28 -19.34 -20.72 -13.01
CA THR A 28 -18.77 -21.83 -13.76
C THR A 28 -19.89 -22.87 -13.93
N THR A 29 -20.47 -22.97 -15.12
CA THR A 29 -21.27 -24.15 -15.46
C THR A 29 -21.04 -24.55 -16.90
N SER A 30 -20.38 -25.70 -17.00
CA SER A 30 -20.40 -26.59 -18.14
C SER A 30 -21.79 -26.76 -18.74
N ASN A 31 -21.78 -26.74 -20.06
CA ASN A 31 -22.58 -27.56 -20.96
C ASN A 31 -23.97 -27.05 -21.42
N ILE A 32 -24.17 -27.36 -22.71
CA ILE A 32 -25.38 -27.41 -23.54
C ILE A 32 -25.75 -26.15 -24.37
N ILE A 33 -25.86 -26.44 -25.67
CA ILE A 33 -26.53 -25.77 -26.79
C ILE A 33 -25.66 -24.80 -27.61
N ASN A 34 -25.19 -25.35 -28.74
CA ASN A 34 -24.61 -24.65 -29.87
C ASN A 34 -25.63 -23.66 -30.46
N VAL A 35 -25.64 -22.43 -29.94
CA VAL A 35 -26.21 -21.27 -30.60
C VAL A 35 -25.05 -20.47 -31.18
N SER A 36 -24.81 -20.67 -32.47
CA SER A 36 -23.82 -19.92 -33.25
C SER A 36 -24.24 -18.45 -33.30
N PHE A 37 -23.61 -17.64 -32.45
CA PHE A 37 -23.68 -16.19 -32.54
C PHE A 37 -22.53 -15.73 -33.45
N PRO A 38 -22.78 -14.90 -34.47
CA PRO A 38 -21.73 -14.43 -35.36
C PRO A 38 -20.71 -13.60 -34.57
N LEU A 39 -19.42 -13.95 -34.72
CA LEU A 39 -18.32 -13.20 -34.14
C LEU A 39 -18.33 -11.75 -34.65
N PRO A 40 -18.14 -10.73 -33.79
CA PRO A 40 -17.89 -9.38 -34.25
C PRO A 40 -16.60 -9.34 -35.09
N PRO A 41 -16.47 -8.40 -36.04
CA PRO A 41 -15.28 -8.30 -36.87
C PRO A 41 -14.04 -8.12 -35.99
N GLN A 42 -13.08 -9.03 -36.13
CA GLN A 42 -11.80 -8.95 -35.44
C GLN A 42 -11.00 -7.79 -36.03
N TYR A 43 -10.74 -6.78 -35.20
CA TYR A 43 -9.87 -5.67 -35.56
C TYR A 43 -8.41 -6.17 -35.61
N PRO A 44 -7.67 -5.94 -36.71
CA PRO A 44 -6.28 -6.38 -36.79
C PRO A 44 -5.43 -5.62 -35.77
N SER A 45 -4.75 -6.37 -34.90
CA SER A 45 -3.63 -5.85 -34.13
C SER A 45 -2.44 -5.70 -35.06
N THR A 46 -2.07 -4.48 -35.43
CA THR A 46 -0.78 -4.18 -36.08
C THR A 46 -0.15 -2.91 -35.53
N SER A 47 1.10 -3.11 -35.14
CA SER A 47 2.16 -2.20 -34.74
C SER A 47 2.50 -1.05 -35.72
N THR A 48 2.89 0.09 -35.13
CA THR A 48 3.99 1.00 -35.54
C THR A 48 3.75 2.16 -36.54
N THR A 49 4.30 3.33 -36.11
CA THR A 49 4.73 4.59 -36.80
C THR A 49 3.78 5.83 -36.76
N PRO A 50 4.31 7.08 -36.74
CA PRO A 50 4.23 8.00 -35.59
C PRO A 50 3.64 9.41 -35.93
N ALA A 51 3.64 10.31 -34.92
CA ALA A 51 3.51 11.79 -34.97
C ALA A 51 2.21 12.37 -34.34
N PRO A 52 2.23 13.61 -33.80
CA PRO A 52 2.86 13.95 -32.52
C PRO A 52 1.97 14.88 -31.68
N GLU A 53 1.30 14.43 -30.61
CA GLU A 53 0.59 15.36 -29.70
C GLU A 53 0.71 14.87 -28.25
N ASP A 54 1.58 15.58 -27.50
CA ASP A 54 1.70 15.75 -26.05
C ASP A 54 1.55 14.54 -25.11
N GLU A 55 2.71 13.93 -24.84
CA GLU A 55 3.03 13.03 -23.74
C GLU A 55 2.62 13.58 -22.36
N PRO A 56 1.99 12.76 -21.49
CA PRO A 56 2.26 12.77 -20.06
C PRO A 56 3.15 11.57 -19.72
N LYS A 57 4.41 11.55 -20.17
CA LYS A 57 5.39 10.50 -19.82
C LYS A 57 6.00 10.61 -18.42
N SER A 58 5.61 11.61 -17.65
CA SER A 58 6.43 12.05 -16.52
C SER A 58 6.07 11.38 -15.18
N GLN A 59 4.91 10.71 -15.07
CA GLN A 59 4.45 10.24 -13.75
C GLN A 59 4.88 8.80 -13.43
N GLU A 60 4.78 7.85 -14.36
CA GLU A 60 5.12 6.44 -14.05
C GLU A 60 6.62 6.21 -13.81
N GLU A 61 7.50 6.92 -14.52
CA GLU A 61 8.95 6.82 -14.32
C GLU A 61 9.42 7.41 -12.98
N GLU A 62 8.79 8.49 -12.50
CA GLU A 62 9.15 9.09 -11.21
C GLU A 62 8.59 8.30 -10.03
N ILE A 63 7.38 7.74 -10.17
CA ILE A 63 6.80 6.83 -9.18
C ILE A 63 7.69 5.59 -9.03
N SER A 64 8.17 5.02 -10.15
CA SER A 64 9.05 3.84 -10.14
C SER A 64 10.40 4.13 -9.47
N LYS A 65 11.02 5.30 -9.71
CA LYS A 65 12.30 5.69 -9.09
C LYS A 65 12.17 5.93 -7.59
N GLY A 66 11.08 6.56 -7.15
CA GLY A 66 10.81 6.80 -5.72
C GLY A 66 10.60 5.50 -4.95
N GLU A 67 9.84 4.57 -5.50
CA GLU A 67 9.63 3.23 -4.91
C GLU A 67 10.91 2.40 -4.85
N GLU A 68 11.73 2.42 -5.91
CA GLU A 68 13.03 1.75 -5.93
C GLU A 68 13.98 2.30 -4.85
N ALA A 69 14.04 3.62 -4.70
CA ALA A 69 14.85 4.26 -3.65
C ALA A 69 14.38 3.85 -2.24
N VAL A 70 13.07 3.81 -2.00
CA VAL A 70 12.51 3.34 -0.71
C VAL A 70 12.84 1.86 -0.49
N ALA A 71 12.75 1.03 -1.52
CA ALA A 71 13.09 -0.39 -1.44
C ALA A 71 14.57 -0.62 -1.13
N GLN A 72 15.48 0.19 -1.68
CA GLN A 72 16.90 0.13 -1.35
C GLN A 72 17.14 0.51 0.12
N VAL A 73 16.57 1.62 0.59
CA VAL A 73 16.72 2.03 1.99
C VAL A 73 16.12 0.99 2.94
N ARG A 74 15.00 0.36 2.58
CA ARG A 74 14.41 -0.74 3.34
C ARG A 74 15.40 -1.88 3.56
N LYS A 75 16.11 -2.32 2.51
CA LYS A 75 17.12 -3.39 2.63
C LYS A 75 18.25 -2.99 3.59
N GLU A 76 18.70 -1.73 3.53
CA GLU A 76 19.70 -1.21 4.46
C GLU A 76 19.17 -1.19 5.91
N VAL A 77 17.90 -0.83 6.12
CA VAL A 77 17.24 -0.85 7.43
C VAL A 77 17.08 -2.28 7.96
N ASP A 78 16.76 -3.26 7.10
CA ASP A 78 16.67 -4.68 7.48
C ASP A 78 17.99 -5.17 8.10
N ILE A 79 19.11 -4.83 7.46
CA ILE A 79 20.46 -5.19 7.93
C ILE A 79 20.76 -4.54 9.27
N LEU A 80 20.45 -3.26 9.42
CA LEU A 80 20.65 -2.53 10.69
C LEU A 80 19.78 -3.12 11.80
N GLU A 81 18.53 -3.49 11.52
CA GLU A 81 17.65 -4.13 12.51
C GLU A 81 18.23 -5.46 13.02
N HIS A 82 18.81 -6.27 12.12
CA HIS A 82 19.48 -7.51 12.52
C HIS A 82 20.70 -7.26 13.42
N GLN A 83 21.48 -6.21 13.14
CA GLN A 83 22.60 -5.82 14.01
C GLN A 83 22.13 -5.35 15.39
N VAL A 84 21.06 -4.55 15.45
CA VAL A 84 20.43 -4.14 16.70
C VAL A 84 19.92 -5.35 17.50
N PHE A 85 19.32 -6.32 16.83
CA PHE A 85 18.87 -7.56 17.46
C PHE A 85 20.05 -8.37 18.03
N ALA A 86 21.14 -8.52 17.28
CA ALA A 86 22.34 -9.21 17.75
C ALA A 86 22.92 -8.53 19.01
N LEU A 87 23.04 -7.20 18.99
CA LEU A 87 23.45 -6.44 20.17
C LEU A 87 22.49 -6.60 21.35
N GLN A 88 21.19 -6.66 21.08
CA GLN A 88 20.17 -6.83 22.11
C GLN A 88 20.32 -8.17 22.83
N VAL A 89 20.60 -9.24 22.08
CA VAL A 89 20.87 -10.56 22.66
C VAL A 89 22.12 -10.51 23.55
N VAL A 90 23.22 -9.87 23.09
CA VAL A 90 24.47 -9.75 23.86
C VAL A 90 24.24 -8.99 25.19
N VAL A 91 23.56 -7.85 25.14
CA VAL A 91 23.26 -7.04 26.34
C VAL A 91 22.29 -7.78 27.27
N ASN A 92 21.28 -8.48 26.73
CA ASN A 92 20.35 -9.26 27.54
C ASN A 92 21.02 -10.47 28.22
N ASN A 93 22.07 -11.02 27.61
CA ASN A 93 22.90 -12.07 28.21
C ASN A 93 23.83 -11.54 29.33
N GLY A 94 23.82 -10.22 29.60
CA GLY A 94 24.63 -9.58 30.64
C GLY A 94 26.02 -9.15 30.19
N SER A 95 26.33 -9.26 28.90
CA SER A 95 27.61 -8.82 28.34
C SER A 95 27.58 -7.32 28.02
N LYS A 96 28.61 -6.60 28.46
CA LYS A 96 28.76 -5.18 28.17
C LYS A 96 29.24 -4.96 26.73
N VAL A 97 28.48 -4.19 25.96
CA VAL A 97 28.83 -3.74 24.60
C VAL A 97 29.45 -2.34 24.68
N ASP A 98 30.40 -2.01 23.81
CA ASP A 98 30.94 -0.65 23.71
C ASP A 98 29.83 0.34 23.32
N GLY A 99 29.70 1.43 24.07
CA GLY A 99 28.75 2.50 23.79
C GLY A 99 28.96 3.15 22.42
N LYS A 100 30.17 3.05 21.85
CA LYS A 100 30.47 3.48 20.48
C LYS A 100 29.70 2.68 19.44
N GLU A 101 29.52 1.38 19.65
CA GLU A 101 28.84 0.50 18.70
C GLU A 101 27.33 0.79 18.66
N ILE A 102 26.74 1.04 19.83
CA ILE A 102 25.35 1.50 19.97
C ILE A 102 25.18 2.89 19.32
N SER A 103 26.13 3.80 19.54
CA SER A 103 26.09 5.15 18.95
C SER A 103 26.23 5.11 17.43
N TYR A 104 27.14 4.28 16.91
CA TYR A 104 27.31 4.06 15.48
C TYR A 104 26.04 3.55 14.80
N LEU A 105 25.36 2.54 15.37
CA LEU A 105 24.08 2.07 14.81
C LEU A 105 22.99 3.14 14.84
N THR A 106 22.97 3.98 15.89
CA THR A 106 22.04 5.12 15.98
C THR A 106 22.30 6.11 14.85
N GLU A 107 23.56 6.48 14.62
CA GLU A 107 23.96 7.36 13.51
C GLU A 107 23.57 6.78 12.15
N MET A 108 23.82 5.49 11.93
CA MET A 108 23.45 4.80 10.69
C MET A 108 21.94 4.84 10.44
N LEU A 109 21.11 4.60 11.47
CA LEU A 109 19.65 4.68 11.36
C LEU A 109 19.17 6.11 11.10
N MET A 110 19.77 7.11 11.76
CA MET A 110 19.47 8.52 11.50
C MET A 110 19.79 8.91 10.05
N MET A 111 20.90 8.41 9.49
CA MET A 111 21.19 8.61 8.07
C MET A 111 20.14 7.97 7.15
N LYS A 112 19.61 6.79 7.49
CA LYS A 112 18.54 6.16 6.69
C LYS A 112 17.23 6.95 6.78
N LEU A 113 16.90 7.49 7.95
CA LEU A 113 15.76 8.39 8.15
C LEU A 113 15.86 9.62 7.24
N LEU A 114 17.01 10.30 7.25
CA LEU A 114 17.25 11.45 6.38
C LEU A 114 17.14 11.10 4.89
N LYS A 115 17.67 9.93 4.50
CA LYS A 115 17.49 9.43 3.13
C LYS A 115 16.02 9.19 2.80
N LEU A 116 15.25 8.57 3.70
CA LEU A 116 13.82 8.35 3.49
C LEU A 116 13.07 9.68 3.33
N ASP A 117 13.34 10.67 4.19
CA ASP A 117 12.69 11.97 4.15
C ASP A 117 13.00 12.76 2.87
N GLY A 118 14.20 12.56 2.31
CA GLY A 118 14.63 13.16 1.05
C GLY A 118 14.10 12.48 -0.22
N ILE A 119 13.44 11.32 -0.11
CA ILE A 119 12.84 10.65 -1.28
C ILE A 119 11.50 11.30 -1.62
N GLU A 120 11.41 11.95 -2.77
CA GLU A 120 10.14 12.39 -3.35
C GLU A 120 9.43 11.18 -3.99
N ALA A 121 8.30 10.77 -3.42
CA ALA A 121 7.49 9.68 -3.92
C ALA A 121 6.00 10.02 -3.75
N GLU A 122 5.19 9.69 -4.76
CA GLU A 122 3.75 9.88 -4.77
C GLU A 122 3.00 8.55 -4.59
N GLY A 123 1.67 8.61 -4.38
CA GLY A 123 0.82 7.42 -4.29
C GLY A 123 1.29 6.38 -3.27
N GLU A 124 1.56 5.17 -3.76
CA GLU A 124 2.00 4.01 -2.98
C GLU A 124 3.42 4.18 -2.42
N GLY A 125 4.38 4.72 -3.21
CA GLY A 125 5.72 5.05 -2.73
C GLY A 125 5.72 5.99 -1.51
N ARG A 126 4.77 6.94 -1.44
CA ARG A 126 4.57 7.80 -0.26
C ARG A 126 4.11 6.99 0.96
N ALA A 127 3.24 5.99 0.77
CA ALA A 127 2.80 5.11 1.84
C ALA A 127 3.96 4.22 2.34
N GLN A 128 4.73 3.63 1.43
CA GLN A 128 5.90 2.83 1.77
C GLN A 128 6.95 3.64 2.55
N ARG A 129 7.27 4.86 2.10
CA ARG A 129 8.19 5.78 2.80
C ARG A 129 7.76 6.01 4.24
N ARG A 130 6.48 6.35 4.48
CA ARG A 130 5.93 6.57 5.83
C ARG A 130 6.01 5.33 6.71
N MET A 131 5.77 4.15 6.14
CA MET A 131 5.90 2.89 6.86
C MET A 131 7.35 2.65 7.27
N GLN A 132 8.31 2.87 6.38
CA GLN A 132 9.73 2.71 6.70
C GLN A 132 10.21 3.72 7.75
N VAL A 133 9.77 4.98 7.68
CA VAL A 133 10.09 5.99 8.71
C VAL A 133 9.65 5.52 10.10
N ARG A 134 8.41 5.03 10.24
CA ARG A 134 7.92 4.48 11.51
C ARG A 134 8.72 3.28 12.00
N ARG A 135 9.13 2.41 11.08
CA ARG A 135 9.96 1.26 11.41
C ARG A 135 11.33 1.69 11.94
N VAL A 136 12.00 2.62 11.26
CA VAL A 136 13.30 3.14 11.71
C VAL A 136 13.17 3.81 13.08
N GLN A 137 12.14 4.61 13.31
CA GLN A 137 11.87 5.22 14.62
C GLN A 137 11.74 4.16 15.72
N GLY A 138 10.96 3.10 15.49
CA GLY A 138 10.84 2.00 16.44
C GLY A 138 12.15 1.24 16.71
N ILE A 139 13.05 1.15 15.72
CA ILE A 139 14.39 0.54 15.92
C ILE A 139 15.27 1.48 16.76
N VAL A 140 15.21 2.80 16.52
CA VAL A 140 15.95 3.80 17.32
C VAL A 140 15.50 3.76 18.79
N GLU A 141 14.19 3.71 19.05
CA GLU A 141 13.65 3.56 20.41
C GLU A 141 14.17 2.29 21.12
N LYS A 142 14.25 1.16 20.40
CA LYS A 142 14.84 -0.08 20.95
C LYS A 142 16.32 0.10 21.28
N LEU A 143 17.07 0.80 20.43
CA LEU A 143 18.50 1.10 20.66
C LEU A 143 18.69 2.00 21.88
N ASP A 144 17.84 3.00 22.10
CA ASP A 144 17.90 3.87 23.27
C ASP A 144 17.66 3.08 24.56
N LEU A 145 16.67 2.19 24.57
CA LEU A 145 16.45 1.28 25.69
C LEU A 145 17.65 0.35 25.93
N LEU A 146 18.26 -0.15 24.85
CA LEU A 146 19.45 -0.99 24.90
C LEU A 146 20.66 -0.23 25.47
N LYS A 147 20.85 1.03 25.08
CA LYS A 147 21.87 1.94 25.61
C LYS A 147 21.72 2.13 27.12
N LEU A 148 20.49 2.38 27.58
CA LEU A 148 20.17 2.52 29.00
C LEU A 148 20.47 1.23 29.77
N ARG A 149 20.09 0.07 29.24
CA ARG A 149 20.39 -1.23 29.88
C ARG A 149 21.89 -1.49 29.94
N ASN A 150 22.59 -1.25 28.84
CA ASN A 150 24.03 -1.40 28.77
C ASN A 150 24.77 -0.50 29.77
N SER A 151 24.34 0.76 29.93
CA SER A 151 24.95 1.68 30.89
C SER A 151 24.80 1.25 32.36
N LYS A 152 23.86 0.34 32.65
CA LYS A 152 23.60 -0.21 33.99
C LYS A 152 24.36 -1.51 34.26
N LEU A 153 25.01 -2.10 33.25
CA LEU A 153 25.91 -3.25 33.37
C LEU A 153 27.33 -2.79 33.67
#